data_AF-A0AAQ0U6K5-F1
#
_entry.id   AF-A0AAQ0U6K5-F1
#
_cell.length_a   1.000
_cell.length_b   1.000
_cell.length_c   1.000
_cell.angle_alpha   90.00
_cell.angle_beta   90.00
_cell.angle_gamma   90.00
#
_symmetry.space_group_name_H-M   'P 1'
#
loop_
_entity.id
_entity.type
_entity.pdbx_description
1 polymer ?
#
loop_
_entity_poly.entity_id
_entity_poly.type
_entity_poly.pdbx_seq_one_letter_code
_entity_poly.pdbx_strand_id
1 'polypeptide(L)'
;MPGTDLSQHARLLSRVHDAVLSGQEPPAQPRTVVARSWSRVAAGGLTPDHCGASAVADFSELESRRARTALRSVLPELRTTLTEVAEDAGFIVVVADADGVLLWREGAKTVKRAADALGFAEGARWSEQSVGTNAIGTALIEDSAVQLFSAEHYAPTHHNWSCTGSPVHDPRTGEILGVVDISGSAASVHPTTVALVRTAVRLAEATLWREHAATLERLRSRAAPLFAAGTGPALVVDEFGWVAGASGIAAPDRVAAPSAGKPVIVPGLGMCLPEPLGDGWLLRTGVGGPVIELELSLGASPQVTVRGDANWTRALSPRHAQILRALAAVGSAGVDAAGLSEVLFGDREHVVAVRAEVSRLRKHLGAVLQTQPYRFADGVRVVVT
;
A
#
# COMPACT_ATOMS: atom_id res chain seq x y z
N MET A 1 -24.58 -8.80 -20.27
CA MET A 1 -25.95 -9.29 -20.49
C MET A 1 -26.13 -9.53 -21.99
N PRO A 2 -26.29 -10.78 -22.47
CA PRO A 2 -26.64 -11.03 -23.86
C PRO A 2 -27.97 -10.34 -24.19
N GLY A 3 -28.04 -9.57 -25.28
CA GLY A 3 -29.29 -8.95 -25.76
C GLY A 3 -29.60 -7.54 -25.27
N THR A 4 -28.68 -6.85 -24.58
CA THR A 4 -28.86 -5.42 -24.26
C THR A 4 -28.49 -4.56 -25.47
N ASP A 5 -29.44 -3.77 -25.99
CA ASP A 5 -29.14 -2.69 -26.94
C ASP A 5 -28.29 -1.63 -26.23
N LEU A 6 -27.00 -1.58 -26.56
CA LEU A 6 -26.04 -0.64 -25.99
C LEU A 6 -26.46 0.82 -26.20
N SER A 7 -27.16 1.13 -27.30
CA SER A 7 -27.64 2.48 -27.58
C SER A 7 -28.81 2.87 -26.68
N GLN A 8 -29.74 1.93 -26.43
CA GLN A 8 -30.82 2.14 -25.47
C GLN A 8 -30.27 2.27 -24.04
N HIS A 9 -29.28 1.44 -23.69
CA HIS A 9 -28.65 1.49 -22.38
C HIS A 9 -27.89 2.81 -22.15
N ALA A 10 -27.09 3.26 -23.13
CA ALA A 10 -26.41 4.55 -23.08
C ALA A 10 -27.40 5.71 -22.85
N ARG A 11 -28.52 5.73 -23.61
CA ARG A 11 -29.58 6.74 -23.42
C ARG A 11 -30.23 6.69 -22.04
N LEU A 12 -30.41 5.50 -21.45
CA LEU A 12 -30.91 5.38 -20.08
C LEU A 12 -29.91 6.00 -19.10
N LEU A 13 -28.62 5.67 -19.25
CA LEU A 13 -27.57 6.19 -18.37
C LEU A 13 -27.43 7.71 -18.47
N SER A 14 -27.56 8.30 -19.66
CA SER A 14 -27.57 9.76 -19.80
C SER A 14 -28.72 10.39 -18.99
N ARG A 15 -29.93 9.82 -19.04
CA ARG A 15 -31.05 10.32 -18.21
C ARG A 15 -30.82 10.12 -16.72
N VAL A 16 -30.16 9.04 -16.30
CA VAL A 16 -29.78 8.82 -14.90
C VAL A 16 -28.76 9.86 -14.46
N HIS A 17 -27.72 10.10 -15.28
CA HIS A 17 -26.68 11.10 -15.05
C HIS A 17 -27.27 12.51 -14.92
N ASP A 18 -28.08 12.95 -15.90
CA ASP A 18 -28.74 14.25 -15.88
C ASP A 18 -29.63 14.44 -14.66
N ALA A 19 -30.44 13.42 -14.31
CA ALA A 19 -31.34 13.49 -13.17
C ALA A 19 -30.58 13.59 -11.85
N VAL A 20 -29.54 12.77 -11.64
CA VAL A 20 -28.76 12.81 -10.40
C VAL A 20 -28.03 14.14 -10.24
N LEU A 21 -27.42 14.66 -11.31
CA LEU A 21 -26.67 15.92 -11.26
C LEU A 21 -27.57 17.16 -11.11
N SER A 22 -28.82 17.08 -11.55
CA SER A 22 -29.83 18.13 -11.35
C SER A 22 -30.64 17.97 -10.07
N GLY A 23 -30.32 16.98 -9.23
CA GLY A 23 -31.03 16.70 -7.98
C GLY A 23 -32.45 16.16 -8.15
N GLN A 24 -32.79 15.65 -9.34
CA GLN A 24 -34.06 15.01 -9.65
C GLN A 24 -34.03 13.49 -9.36
N GLU A 25 -35.20 12.87 -9.26
CA GLU A 25 -35.30 11.42 -9.12
C GLU A 25 -34.89 10.73 -10.44
N PRO A 26 -33.85 9.86 -10.44
CA PRO A 26 -33.40 9.23 -11.66
C PRO A 26 -34.35 8.09 -12.07
N PRO A 27 -34.49 7.83 -13.38
CA PRO A 27 -35.37 6.76 -13.89
C PRO A 27 -34.89 5.34 -13.52
N ALA A 28 -33.65 5.21 -13.05
CA ALA A 28 -33.07 4.00 -12.49
C ALA A 28 -31.95 4.38 -11.53
N GLN A 29 -31.66 3.53 -10.55
CA GLN A 29 -30.55 3.76 -9.64
C GLN A 29 -29.21 3.52 -10.36
N PRO A 30 -28.23 4.44 -10.24
CA PRO A 30 -26.88 4.19 -10.73
C PRO A 30 -26.28 2.99 -9.99
N ARG A 31 -25.37 2.26 -10.63
CA ARG A 31 -24.64 1.17 -9.96
C ARG A 31 -23.93 1.73 -8.73
N THR A 32 -23.83 0.93 -7.67
CA THR A 32 -23.30 1.40 -6.37
C THR A 32 -21.91 2.00 -6.47
N VAL A 33 -21.02 1.43 -7.28
CA VAL A 33 -19.65 1.97 -7.50
C VAL A 33 -19.68 3.36 -8.16
N VAL A 34 -20.58 3.56 -9.13
CA VAL A 34 -20.78 4.83 -9.83
C VAL A 34 -21.39 5.86 -8.89
N ALA A 35 -22.42 5.49 -8.14
CA ALA A 35 -23.06 6.35 -7.16
C ALA A 35 -22.08 6.87 -6.10
N ARG A 36 -21.22 5.98 -5.57
CA ARG A 36 -20.15 6.37 -4.61
C ARG A 36 -19.17 7.34 -5.25
N SER A 37 -18.69 7.05 -6.45
CA SER A 37 -17.75 7.91 -7.17
C SER A 37 -18.36 9.29 -7.46
N TRP A 38 -19.58 9.36 -8.00
CA TRP A 38 -20.28 10.63 -8.25
C TRP A 38 -20.45 11.45 -6.99
N SER A 39 -20.79 10.81 -5.86
CA SER A 39 -20.92 11.47 -4.57
C SER A 39 -19.59 12.08 -4.11
N ARG A 40 -18.47 11.35 -4.25
CA ARG A 40 -17.12 11.87 -3.92
C ARG A 40 -16.71 13.02 -4.82
N VAL A 41 -16.92 12.88 -6.13
CA VAL A 41 -16.56 13.90 -7.13
C VAL A 41 -17.36 15.18 -6.90
N ALA A 42 -18.67 15.06 -6.67
CA ALA A 42 -19.54 16.20 -6.36
C ALA A 42 -19.14 16.88 -5.04
N ALA A 43 -18.83 16.10 -4.00
CA ALA A 43 -18.32 16.63 -2.72
C ALA A 43 -16.97 17.34 -2.86
N GLY A 44 -16.15 16.96 -3.85
CA GLY A 44 -14.90 17.62 -4.22
C GLY A 44 -15.08 18.93 -5.01
N GLY A 45 -16.32 19.31 -5.33
CA GLY A 45 -16.63 20.56 -6.05
C GLY A 45 -16.39 20.51 -7.56
N LEU A 46 -16.10 19.34 -8.12
CA LEU A 46 -15.91 19.19 -9.57
C LEU A 46 -17.27 19.19 -10.27
N THR A 47 -17.45 20.06 -11.25
CA THR A 47 -18.66 20.08 -12.09
C THR A 47 -18.42 19.32 -13.41
N PRO A 48 -19.43 18.63 -13.97
CA PRO A 48 -19.30 17.83 -15.20
C PRO A 48 -18.70 18.59 -16.39
N ASP A 49 -19.02 19.87 -16.53
CA ASP A 49 -18.57 20.74 -17.63
C ASP A 49 -17.14 21.28 -17.44
N HIS A 50 -16.59 21.17 -16.22
CA HIS A 50 -15.24 21.62 -15.89
C HIS A 50 -14.30 20.44 -15.57
N CYS A 51 -14.65 19.24 -16.02
CA CYS A 51 -13.75 18.09 -15.97
C CYS A 51 -12.68 18.20 -17.07
N GLY A 52 -11.41 18.06 -16.70
CA GLY A 52 -10.32 18.07 -17.65
C GLY A 52 -9.04 17.58 -16.99
N ALA A 53 -8.17 16.92 -17.77
CA ALA A 53 -6.87 16.51 -17.27
C ALA A 53 -6.11 17.75 -16.73
N SER A 54 -5.87 17.77 -15.42
CA SER A 54 -5.04 18.79 -14.79
C SER A 54 -3.57 18.56 -15.19
N ALA A 55 -2.81 19.66 -15.31
CA ALA A 55 -1.38 19.77 -15.60
C ALA A 55 -0.69 18.47 -16.09
N VAL A 56 -0.41 18.39 -17.38
CA VAL A 56 0.41 17.31 -17.96
C VAL A 56 1.81 17.42 -17.38
N ALA A 57 2.28 16.34 -16.75
CA ALA A 57 3.67 16.21 -16.30
C ALA A 57 4.59 16.51 -17.49
N ASP A 58 5.61 17.33 -17.27
CA ASP A 58 6.59 17.58 -18.32
C ASP A 58 7.37 16.30 -18.64
N PHE A 59 8.13 16.32 -19.74
CA PHE A 59 8.90 15.16 -20.18
C PHE A 59 9.87 14.65 -19.11
N SER A 60 10.50 15.55 -18.34
CA SER A 60 11.47 15.16 -17.31
C SER A 60 10.78 14.47 -16.13
N GLU A 61 9.63 14.99 -15.71
CA GLU A 61 8.81 14.37 -14.67
C GLU A 61 8.29 13.00 -15.12
N LEU A 62 7.77 12.89 -16.35
CA LEU A 62 7.26 11.64 -16.90
C LEU A 62 8.35 10.56 -16.95
N GLU A 63 9.54 10.88 -17.47
CA GLU A 63 10.66 9.93 -17.50
C GLU A 63 11.14 9.56 -16.10
N SER A 64 11.15 10.50 -15.15
CA SER A 64 11.46 10.22 -13.74
C SER A 64 10.45 9.26 -13.10
N ARG A 65 9.15 9.40 -13.41
CA ARG A 65 8.11 8.47 -12.95
C ARG A 65 8.29 7.08 -13.58
N ARG A 66 8.54 7.01 -14.90
CA ARG A 66 8.82 5.77 -15.65
C ARG A 66 10.05 5.03 -15.13
N ALA A 67 11.09 5.75 -14.71
CA ALA A 67 12.31 5.18 -14.18
C ALA A 67 12.16 4.59 -12.77
N ARG A 68 11.28 5.18 -11.94
CA ARG A 68 11.09 4.78 -10.53
C ARG A 68 10.02 3.72 -10.31
N THR A 69 9.05 3.61 -11.22
CA THR A 69 7.93 2.68 -11.04
C THR A 69 8.36 1.22 -11.25
N ALA A 70 7.85 0.33 -10.39
CA ALA A 70 7.99 -1.12 -10.57
C ALA A 70 7.16 -1.64 -11.76
N LEU A 71 6.16 -0.88 -12.24
CA LEU A 71 5.32 -1.27 -13.39
C LEU A 71 6.13 -1.45 -14.68
N ARG A 72 7.33 -0.85 -14.77
CA ARG A 72 8.21 -0.99 -15.93
C ARG A 72 8.59 -2.45 -16.18
N SER A 73 8.78 -3.28 -15.16
CA SER A 73 9.20 -4.68 -15.35
C SER A 73 8.09 -5.55 -15.97
N VAL A 74 6.83 -5.18 -15.76
CA VAL A 74 5.68 -5.94 -16.26
C VAL A 74 5.14 -5.45 -17.61
N LEU A 75 5.65 -4.35 -18.15
CA LEU A 75 5.22 -3.84 -19.46
C LEU A 75 5.32 -4.86 -20.60
N PRO A 76 6.40 -5.66 -20.72
CA PRO A 76 6.46 -6.67 -21.78
C PRO A 76 5.31 -7.67 -21.69
N GLU A 77 4.98 -8.11 -20.47
CA GLU A 77 3.89 -9.05 -20.20
C GLU A 77 2.51 -8.45 -20.53
N LEU A 78 2.29 -7.20 -20.13
CA LEU A 78 1.06 -6.46 -20.43
C LEU A 78 0.91 -6.24 -21.94
N ARG A 79 2.00 -5.96 -22.65
CA ARG A 79 1.99 -5.83 -24.11
C ARG A 79 1.58 -7.13 -24.80
N THR A 80 2.22 -8.24 -24.42
CA THR A 80 1.91 -9.56 -24.97
C THR A 80 0.46 -9.97 -24.68
N THR A 81 -0.07 -9.62 -23.51
CA THR A 81 -1.43 -10.05 -23.12
C THR A 81 -2.54 -9.16 -23.68
N LEU A 82 -2.30 -7.85 -23.79
CA LEU A 82 -3.35 -6.87 -24.06
C LEU A 82 -3.18 -6.10 -25.36
N THR A 83 -1.97 -5.79 -25.81
CA THR A 83 -1.78 -4.84 -26.92
C THR A 83 -2.25 -5.41 -28.25
N GLU A 84 -1.95 -6.67 -28.57
CA GLU A 84 -2.43 -7.31 -29.81
C GLU A 84 -3.97 -7.37 -29.85
N VAL A 85 -4.58 -7.80 -28.74
CA VAL A 85 -6.04 -7.84 -28.61
C VAL A 85 -6.66 -6.45 -28.70
N ALA A 86 -6.00 -5.44 -28.12
CA ALA A 86 -6.48 -4.06 -28.14
C ALA A 86 -6.43 -3.46 -29.55
N GLU A 87 -5.39 -3.72 -30.33
CA GLU A 87 -5.29 -3.22 -31.71
C GLU A 87 -6.40 -3.81 -32.59
N ASP A 88 -6.60 -5.13 -32.53
CA ASP A 88 -7.63 -5.82 -33.32
C ASP A 88 -9.05 -5.41 -32.91
N ALA A 89 -9.29 -5.18 -31.61
CA ALA A 89 -10.60 -4.82 -31.10
C ALA A 89 -10.86 -3.30 -31.04
N GLY A 90 -9.92 -2.47 -31.54
CA GLY A 90 -10.10 -1.02 -31.60
C GLY A 90 -10.12 -0.35 -30.22
N PHE A 91 -9.16 -0.72 -29.36
CA PHE A 91 -8.94 -0.16 -28.03
C PHE A 91 -7.53 0.43 -27.91
N ILE A 92 -7.32 1.16 -26.80
CA ILE A 92 -6.00 1.51 -26.28
C ILE A 92 -5.81 0.87 -24.91
N VAL A 93 -4.57 0.47 -24.63
CA VAL A 93 -4.10 0.03 -23.32
C VAL A 93 -3.33 1.19 -22.70
N VAL A 94 -3.67 1.52 -21.47
CA VAL A 94 -3.05 2.60 -20.70
C VAL A 94 -2.53 2.03 -19.39
N VAL A 95 -1.32 2.44 -19.02
CA VAL A 95 -0.75 2.14 -17.70
C VAL A 95 -0.51 3.46 -17.00
N ALA A 96 -1.14 3.64 -15.84
CA ALA A 96 -1.00 4.81 -14.98
C ALA A 96 -0.33 4.44 -13.66
N ASP A 97 0.38 5.37 -13.03
CA ASP A 97 0.94 5.19 -11.69
C ASP A 97 -0.12 5.34 -10.58
N ALA A 98 0.30 5.16 -9.32
CA ALA A 98 -0.56 5.28 -8.14
C ALA A 98 -1.14 6.70 -7.94
N ASP A 99 -0.57 7.74 -8.56
CA ASP A 99 -1.12 9.11 -8.56
C ASP A 99 -2.15 9.32 -9.69
N GLY A 100 -2.41 8.27 -10.49
CA GLY A 100 -3.25 8.34 -11.68
C GLY A 100 -2.61 9.08 -12.85
N VAL A 101 -1.28 9.22 -12.88
CA VAL A 101 -0.56 9.81 -14.01
C VAL A 101 -0.31 8.76 -15.08
N LEU A 102 -0.71 9.04 -16.31
CA LEU A 102 -0.51 8.14 -17.44
C LEU A 102 0.97 8.00 -17.77
N LEU A 103 1.50 6.78 -17.64
CA LEU A 103 2.89 6.48 -17.92
C LEU A 103 3.09 5.95 -19.33
N TRP A 104 2.22 5.08 -19.82
CA TRP A 104 2.33 4.46 -21.15
C TRP A 104 0.95 4.33 -21.80
N ARG A 105 0.90 4.51 -23.12
CA ARG A 105 -0.32 4.34 -23.92
C ARG A 105 -0.06 3.67 -25.26
N GLU A 106 -0.67 2.51 -25.48
CA GLU A 106 -0.51 1.68 -26.69
C GLU A 106 -1.85 1.26 -27.29
N GLY A 107 -1.85 0.75 -28.52
CA GLY A 107 -3.06 0.33 -29.23
C GLY A 107 -3.46 1.20 -30.43
N ALA A 108 -4.73 1.10 -30.83
CA ALA A 108 -5.24 1.58 -32.11
C ALA A 108 -5.02 3.09 -32.34
N LYS A 109 -4.45 3.45 -33.50
CA LYS A 109 -4.11 4.85 -33.85
C LYS A 109 -5.32 5.78 -33.87
N THR A 110 -6.48 5.31 -34.35
CA THR A 110 -7.73 6.07 -34.41
C THR A 110 -8.24 6.41 -33.02
N VAL A 111 -8.16 5.45 -32.09
CA VAL A 111 -8.57 5.62 -30.69
C VAL A 111 -7.61 6.53 -29.95
N LYS A 112 -6.29 6.43 -30.18
CA LYS A 112 -5.31 7.37 -29.61
C LYS A 112 -5.60 8.83 -30.01
N ARG A 113 -5.95 9.08 -31.29
CA ARG A 113 -6.36 10.42 -31.74
C ARG A 113 -7.63 10.92 -31.05
N ALA A 114 -8.61 10.04 -30.84
CA ALA A 114 -9.82 10.39 -30.11
C ALA A 114 -9.51 10.67 -28.62
N ALA A 115 -8.60 9.91 -28.02
CA ALA A 115 -8.11 10.10 -26.66
C ALA A 115 -7.35 11.43 -26.50
N ASP A 116 -6.58 11.84 -27.51
CA ASP A 116 -5.87 13.13 -27.51
C ASP A 116 -6.82 14.32 -27.38
N ALA A 117 -8.01 14.25 -28.02
CA ALA A 117 -9.04 15.29 -27.92
C ALA A 117 -9.62 15.44 -26.50
N LEU A 118 -9.45 14.43 -25.64
CA LEU A 118 -9.85 14.45 -24.23
C LEU A 118 -8.70 14.83 -23.28
N GLY A 119 -7.49 15.05 -23.80
CA GLY A 119 -6.28 15.14 -22.97
C GLY A 119 -5.90 13.80 -22.31
N PHE A 120 -6.36 12.67 -22.86
CA PHE A 120 -6.01 11.34 -22.37
C PHE A 120 -4.67 10.87 -22.95
N ALA A 121 -3.61 11.59 -22.59
CA ALA A 121 -2.25 11.41 -23.10
C ALA A 121 -1.24 11.12 -21.98
N GLU A 122 -0.08 10.60 -22.35
CA GLU A 122 1.01 10.33 -21.40
C GLU A 122 1.40 11.62 -20.65
N GLY A 123 1.63 11.50 -19.34
CA GLY A 123 1.85 12.61 -18.41
C GLY A 123 0.58 13.26 -17.85
N ALA A 124 -0.60 13.00 -18.43
CA ALA A 124 -1.86 13.54 -17.90
C ALA A 124 -2.27 12.84 -16.60
N ARG A 125 -2.85 13.59 -15.64
CA ARG A 125 -3.41 13.02 -14.42
C ARG A 125 -4.92 12.74 -14.55
N TRP A 126 -5.29 11.47 -14.37
CA TRP A 126 -6.65 10.93 -14.50
C TRP A 126 -7.25 10.46 -13.16
N SER A 127 -7.02 11.24 -12.10
CA SER A 127 -7.68 11.04 -10.81
C SER A 127 -9.17 11.41 -10.84
N GLU A 128 -9.98 10.88 -9.92
CA GLU A 128 -11.38 11.34 -9.75
C GLU A 128 -11.47 12.86 -9.49
N GLN A 129 -10.48 13.41 -8.79
CA GLN A 129 -10.44 14.84 -8.43
C GLN A 129 -10.15 15.75 -9.63
N SER A 130 -9.52 15.24 -10.69
CA SER A 130 -9.18 16.01 -11.89
C SER A 130 -10.19 15.81 -13.02
N VAL A 131 -10.55 14.57 -13.30
CA VAL A 131 -11.32 14.19 -14.50
C VAL A 131 -12.74 13.70 -14.16
N GLY A 132 -13.08 13.65 -12.87
CA GLY A 132 -14.31 13.04 -12.39
C GLY A 132 -14.25 11.51 -12.49
N THR A 133 -15.40 10.86 -12.35
CA THR A 133 -15.52 9.40 -12.44
C THR A 133 -15.01 8.90 -13.78
N ASN A 134 -13.88 8.20 -13.70
CA ASN A 134 -13.17 7.56 -14.80
C ASN A 134 -12.56 6.25 -14.30
N ALA A 135 -12.24 5.31 -15.19
CA ALA A 135 -11.86 3.96 -14.77
C ALA A 135 -10.53 3.91 -14.00
N ILE A 136 -9.57 4.79 -14.30
CA ILE A 136 -8.28 4.87 -13.60
C ILE A 136 -8.47 5.37 -12.17
N GLY A 137 -9.00 6.59 -12.02
CA GLY A 137 -9.21 7.20 -10.71
C GLY A 137 -10.15 6.40 -9.81
N THR A 138 -11.21 5.83 -10.39
CA THR A 138 -12.17 5.02 -9.63
C THR A 138 -11.55 3.70 -9.18
N ALA A 139 -10.77 3.02 -10.04
CA ALA A 139 -10.09 1.77 -9.67
C ALA A 139 -9.04 1.97 -8.57
N LEU A 140 -8.34 3.11 -8.57
CA LEU A 140 -7.40 3.48 -7.50
C LEU A 140 -8.09 3.64 -6.14
N ILE A 141 -9.26 4.30 -6.10
CA ILE A 141 -9.99 4.56 -4.86
C ILE A 141 -10.76 3.33 -4.38
N GLU A 142 -11.34 2.58 -5.30
CA GLU A 142 -12.14 1.39 -4.98
C GLU A 142 -11.28 0.14 -4.76
N ASP A 143 -9.97 0.23 -4.98
CA ASP A 143 -9.01 -0.87 -4.85
C ASP A 143 -9.50 -2.17 -5.53
N SER A 144 -10.09 -2.00 -6.72
CA SER A 144 -10.74 -3.09 -7.44
C SER A 144 -10.90 -2.74 -8.92
N ALA A 145 -11.10 -3.78 -9.73
CA ALA A 145 -11.36 -3.59 -11.15
C ALA A 145 -12.71 -2.92 -11.38
N VAL A 146 -12.71 -1.83 -12.15
CA VAL A 146 -13.88 -1.02 -12.46
C VAL A 146 -14.02 -0.91 -13.97
N GLN A 147 -15.22 -1.22 -14.47
CA GLN A 147 -15.63 -0.86 -15.82
C GLN A 147 -16.67 0.25 -15.75
N LEU A 148 -16.47 1.28 -16.56
CA LEU A 148 -17.41 2.39 -16.74
C LEU A 148 -17.85 2.42 -18.20
N PHE A 149 -19.16 2.52 -18.40
CA PHE A 149 -19.75 2.57 -19.73
C PHE A 149 -20.52 3.88 -19.91
N SER A 150 -20.21 4.61 -20.98
CA SER A 150 -20.96 5.79 -21.42
C SER A 150 -21.18 6.80 -20.28
N ALA A 151 -22.43 7.20 -20.02
CA ALA A 151 -22.78 8.20 -19.01
C ALA A 151 -22.59 7.76 -17.55
N GLU A 152 -21.97 6.61 -17.29
CA GLU A 152 -21.36 6.34 -15.97
C GLU A 152 -20.12 7.22 -15.71
N HIS A 153 -19.45 7.69 -16.77
CA HIS A 153 -18.42 8.71 -16.65
C HIS A 153 -19.05 10.02 -16.20
N TYR A 154 -18.39 10.70 -15.27
CA TYR A 154 -18.91 11.94 -14.71
C TYR A 154 -18.93 13.06 -15.75
N ALA A 155 -17.88 13.17 -16.57
CA ALA A 155 -17.78 14.18 -17.63
C ALA A 155 -18.55 13.75 -18.90
N PRO A 156 -19.43 14.60 -19.46
CA PRO A 156 -20.16 14.33 -20.70
C PRO A 156 -19.27 14.04 -21.90
N THR A 157 -18.07 14.65 -21.94
CA THR A 157 -17.06 14.42 -22.99
C THR A 157 -16.61 12.96 -23.09
N HIS A 158 -16.79 12.16 -22.04
CA HIS A 158 -16.43 10.73 -22.01
C HIS A 158 -17.60 9.79 -22.31
N HIS A 159 -18.81 10.28 -22.56
CA HIS A 159 -20.01 9.43 -22.73
C HIS A 159 -19.97 8.53 -23.97
N ASN A 160 -19.07 8.79 -24.93
CA ASN A 160 -18.82 7.93 -26.08
C ASN A 160 -17.79 6.81 -25.80
N TRP A 161 -17.28 6.72 -24.56
CA TRP A 161 -16.22 5.79 -24.18
C TRP A 161 -16.73 4.67 -23.27
N SER A 162 -16.04 3.53 -23.36
CA SER A 162 -16.06 2.47 -22.37
C SER A 162 -14.64 2.25 -21.89
N CYS A 163 -14.44 2.27 -20.58
CA CYS A 163 -13.14 2.17 -19.94
C CYS A 163 -13.17 1.04 -18.90
N THR A 164 -12.07 0.31 -18.75
CA THR A 164 -11.96 -0.79 -17.80
C THR A 164 -10.57 -0.77 -17.17
N GLY A 165 -10.51 -0.33 -15.92
CA GLY A 165 -9.29 -0.21 -15.13
C GLY A 165 -9.20 -1.31 -14.08
N SER A 166 -8.00 -1.81 -13.82
CA SER A 166 -7.70 -2.68 -12.68
C SER A 166 -6.41 -2.25 -12.00
N PRO A 167 -6.39 -2.10 -10.66
CA PRO A 167 -5.17 -1.76 -9.94
C PRO A 167 -4.18 -2.92 -10.00
N VAL A 168 -2.89 -2.60 -10.09
CA VAL A 168 -1.77 -3.53 -9.98
C VAL A 168 -1.13 -3.32 -8.61
N HIS A 169 -0.93 -4.41 -7.87
CA HIS A 169 -0.34 -4.35 -6.53
C HIS A 169 1.11 -4.78 -6.55
N ASP A 170 1.87 -4.21 -5.63
CA ASP A 170 3.16 -4.74 -5.25
C ASP A 170 2.94 -6.01 -4.41
N PRO A 171 3.35 -7.19 -4.87
CA PRO A 171 3.12 -8.42 -4.10
C PRO A 171 3.98 -8.47 -2.82
N ARG A 172 4.97 -7.57 -2.67
CA ARG A 172 5.86 -7.47 -1.50
C ARG A 172 5.23 -6.64 -0.38
N THR A 173 4.48 -5.61 -0.71
CA THR A 173 3.90 -4.64 0.26
C THR A 173 2.38 -4.65 0.32
N GLY A 174 1.72 -5.11 -0.74
CA GLY A 174 0.27 -5.01 -0.94
C GLY A 174 -0.20 -3.63 -1.42
N GLU A 175 0.71 -2.67 -1.62
CA GLU A 175 0.35 -1.32 -2.06
C GLU A 175 0.04 -1.29 -3.55
N ILE A 176 -0.85 -0.38 -3.96
CA ILE A 176 -1.15 -0.16 -5.37
C ILE A 176 0.04 0.54 -6.04
N LEU A 177 0.60 -0.09 -7.07
CA LEU A 177 1.65 0.48 -7.93
C LEU A 177 1.08 1.42 -9.00
N GLY A 178 -0.16 1.17 -9.40
CA GLY A 178 -0.89 1.93 -10.42
C GLY A 178 -2.04 1.13 -11.02
N VAL A 179 -2.49 1.51 -12.21
CA VAL A 179 -3.64 0.90 -12.89
C VAL A 179 -3.29 0.52 -14.32
N VAL A 180 -3.77 -0.65 -14.75
CA VAL A 180 -3.88 -1.01 -16.16
C VAL A 180 -5.32 -0.75 -16.60
N ASP A 181 -5.49 0.07 -17.63
CA ASP A 181 -6.77 0.45 -18.21
C ASP A 181 -6.85 0.06 -19.68
N ILE A 182 -8.04 -0.40 -20.11
CA ILE A 182 -8.40 -0.54 -21.52
C ILE A 182 -9.55 0.41 -21.82
N SER A 183 -9.34 1.26 -22.83
CA SER A 183 -10.29 2.29 -23.22
C SER A 183 -10.59 2.25 -24.72
N GLY A 184 -11.84 2.48 -25.09
CA GLY A 184 -12.26 2.61 -26.48
C GLY A 184 -13.72 3.00 -26.61
N SER A 185 -14.31 2.75 -27.78
CA SER A 185 -15.69 3.12 -28.06
C SER A 185 -16.67 2.45 -27.11
N ALA A 186 -17.68 3.18 -26.63
CA ALA A 186 -18.79 2.58 -25.89
C ALA A 186 -19.46 1.46 -26.72
N ALA A 187 -19.50 1.60 -28.06
CA ALA A 187 -20.07 0.58 -28.94
C ALA A 187 -19.29 -0.75 -28.96
N SER A 188 -18.03 -0.77 -28.53
CA SER A 188 -17.19 -1.99 -28.50
C SER A 188 -17.14 -2.66 -27.13
N VAL A 189 -17.88 -2.19 -26.11
CA VAL A 189 -17.87 -2.79 -24.77
C VAL A 189 -18.21 -4.28 -24.82
N HIS A 190 -17.39 -5.09 -24.17
CA HIS A 190 -17.63 -6.53 -24.06
C HIS A 190 -17.57 -6.98 -22.59
N PRO A 191 -18.48 -7.86 -22.13
CA PRO A 191 -18.49 -8.32 -20.74
C PRO A 191 -17.19 -9.01 -20.30
N THR A 192 -16.43 -9.58 -21.24
CA THR A 192 -15.15 -10.25 -20.94
C THR A 192 -13.99 -9.27 -20.76
N THR A 193 -14.12 -7.98 -21.10
CA THR A 193 -13.03 -6.99 -20.97
C THR A 193 -12.56 -6.88 -19.52
N VAL A 194 -13.48 -6.90 -18.55
CA VAL A 194 -13.11 -6.90 -17.12
C VAL A 194 -12.29 -8.13 -16.74
N ALA A 195 -12.70 -9.31 -17.22
CA ALA A 195 -11.97 -10.55 -16.95
C ALA A 195 -10.59 -10.55 -17.60
N LEU A 196 -10.47 -10.01 -18.82
CA LEU A 196 -9.22 -9.86 -19.56
C LEU A 196 -8.24 -8.95 -18.80
N VAL A 197 -8.65 -7.74 -18.44
CA VAL A 197 -7.80 -6.78 -17.71
C VAL A 197 -7.37 -7.35 -16.36
N ARG A 198 -8.30 -7.96 -15.61
CA ARG A 198 -7.96 -8.62 -14.32
C ARG A 198 -6.96 -9.75 -14.49
N THR A 199 -7.06 -10.52 -15.57
CA THR A 199 -6.14 -11.63 -15.83
C THR A 199 -4.75 -11.11 -16.18
N ALA A 200 -4.67 -10.08 -17.02
CA ALA A 200 -3.40 -9.43 -17.35
C ALA A 200 -2.72 -8.83 -16.12
N VAL A 201 -3.48 -8.16 -15.24
CA VAL A 201 -2.97 -7.64 -13.97
C VAL A 201 -2.44 -8.76 -13.08
N ARG A 202 -3.18 -9.86 -12.91
CA ARG A 202 -2.71 -11.01 -12.11
C ARG A 202 -1.43 -11.62 -12.66
N LEU A 203 -1.29 -11.66 -13.97
CA LEU A 203 -0.07 -12.15 -14.62
C LEU A 203 1.11 -11.20 -14.39
N ALA A 204 0.88 -9.89 -14.47
CA ALA A 204 1.85 -8.87 -14.11
C ALA A 204 2.30 -8.98 -12.63
N GLU A 205 1.36 -9.08 -11.70
CA GLU A 205 1.66 -9.28 -10.26
C GLU A 205 2.44 -10.59 -10.02
N ALA A 206 2.11 -11.66 -10.73
CA ALA A 206 2.86 -12.91 -10.68
C ALA A 206 4.30 -12.75 -11.21
N THR A 207 4.51 -11.92 -12.22
CA THR A 207 5.86 -11.57 -12.72
C THR A 207 6.65 -10.81 -11.65
N LEU A 208 6.06 -9.79 -11.01
CA LEU A 208 6.69 -9.06 -9.90
C LEU A 208 7.07 -9.99 -8.75
N TRP A 209 6.18 -10.94 -8.43
CA TRP A 209 6.45 -11.92 -7.39
C TRP A 209 7.62 -12.85 -7.74
N ARG A 210 7.72 -13.30 -9.00
CA ARG A 210 8.87 -14.09 -9.47
C ARG A 210 10.18 -13.31 -9.41
N GLU A 211 10.16 -12.04 -9.79
CA GLU A 211 11.34 -11.17 -9.69
C GLU A 211 11.80 -11.01 -8.23
N HIS A 212 10.86 -10.78 -7.32
CA HIS A 212 11.14 -10.72 -5.89
C HIS A 212 11.68 -12.03 -5.33
N ALA A 213 11.09 -13.18 -5.68
CA ALA A 213 11.59 -14.49 -5.28
C ALA A 213 13.03 -14.73 -5.76
N ALA A 214 13.36 -14.31 -6.99
CA ALA A 214 14.72 -14.37 -7.51
C ALA A 214 15.68 -13.45 -6.72
N THR A 215 15.22 -12.28 -6.27
CA THR A 215 15.98 -11.39 -5.38
C THR A 215 16.28 -12.05 -4.03
N LEU A 216 15.28 -12.67 -3.40
CA LEU A 216 15.48 -13.41 -2.14
C LEU A 216 16.46 -14.58 -2.32
N GLU A 217 16.42 -15.28 -3.45
CA GLU A 217 17.35 -16.39 -3.72
C GLU A 217 18.79 -15.90 -3.90
N ARG A 218 19.00 -14.78 -4.60
CA ARG A 218 20.32 -14.14 -4.70
C ARG A 218 20.84 -13.73 -3.33
N LEU A 219 19.97 -13.18 -2.49
CA LEU A 219 20.32 -12.74 -1.15
C LEU A 219 20.66 -13.94 -0.24
N ARG A 220 19.89 -15.03 -0.32
CA ARG A 220 20.17 -16.31 0.35
C ARG A 220 21.53 -16.88 -0.05
N SER A 221 21.82 -16.90 -1.35
CA SER A 221 23.12 -17.35 -1.88
C SER A 221 24.29 -16.53 -1.35
N ARG A 222 24.13 -15.20 -1.26
CA ARG A 222 25.13 -14.29 -0.66
C ARG A 222 25.31 -14.51 0.85
N ALA A 223 24.25 -14.87 1.56
CA ALA A 223 24.25 -15.09 3.00
C ALA A 223 24.84 -16.44 3.43
N ALA A 224 24.78 -17.47 2.56
CA ALA A 224 25.26 -18.82 2.86
C ALA A 224 26.66 -18.90 3.49
N PRO A 225 27.72 -18.25 2.94
CA PRO A 225 29.04 -18.29 3.58
C PRO A 225 29.08 -17.57 4.93
N LEU A 226 28.27 -16.52 5.14
CA LEU A 226 28.18 -15.79 6.40
C LEU A 226 27.55 -16.64 7.50
N PHE A 227 26.54 -17.43 7.15
CA PHE A 227 25.94 -18.39 8.08
C PHE A 227 26.86 -19.56 8.39
N ALA A 228 27.64 -20.04 7.42
CA ALA A 228 28.60 -21.12 7.64
C ALA A 228 29.79 -20.69 8.52
N ALA A 229 30.24 -19.44 8.39
CA ALA A 229 31.35 -18.89 9.18
C ALA A 229 30.93 -18.33 10.55
N GLY A 230 29.65 -17.98 10.72
CA GLY A 230 29.12 -17.39 11.93
C GLY A 230 28.79 -18.42 13.01
N THR A 231 29.00 -18.04 14.28
CA THR A 231 28.71 -18.89 15.45
C THR A 231 27.45 -18.46 16.21
N GLY A 232 26.75 -17.42 15.74
CA GLY A 232 25.63 -16.81 16.43
C GLY A 232 24.36 -16.73 15.58
N PRO A 233 23.20 -16.51 16.22
CA PRO A 233 21.95 -16.43 15.50
C PRO A 233 21.90 -15.19 14.61
N ALA A 234 21.34 -15.34 13.40
CA ALA A 234 21.34 -14.32 12.37
C ALA A 234 20.14 -14.49 11.43
N LEU A 235 19.68 -13.37 10.87
CA LEU A 235 18.61 -13.32 9.88
C LEU A 235 19.09 -12.47 8.69
N VAL A 236 18.78 -12.90 7.47
CA VAL A 236 18.98 -12.07 6.28
C VAL A 236 17.64 -11.80 5.64
N VAL A 237 17.37 -10.53 5.38
CA VAL A 237 16.08 -10.05 4.89
C VAL A 237 16.28 -9.04 3.77
N ASP A 238 15.31 -8.89 2.88
CA ASP A 238 15.37 -7.84 1.86
C ASP A 238 14.98 -6.45 2.42
N GLU A 239 14.95 -5.43 1.55
CA GLU A 239 14.55 -4.07 1.90
C GLU A 239 13.12 -3.95 2.43
N PHE A 240 12.23 -4.89 2.09
CA PHE A 240 10.84 -4.93 2.52
C PHE A 240 10.62 -5.82 3.76
N GLY A 241 11.70 -6.39 4.31
CA GLY A 241 11.69 -7.25 5.50
C GLY A 241 11.34 -8.72 5.24
N TRP A 242 11.28 -9.17 3.99
CA TRP A 242 11.07 -10.58 3.64
C TRP A 242 12.32 -11.40 3.95
N VAL A 243 12.13 -12.54 4.62
CA VAL A 243 13.26 -13.36 5.07
C VAL A 243 13.83 -14.19 3.91
N ALA A 244 15.08 -13.93 3.57
CA ALA A 244 15.84 -14.75 2.63
C ALA A 244 16.51 -15.94 3.34
N GLY A 245 16.94 -15.81 4.58
CA GLY A 245 17.53 -16.93 5.31
C GLY A 245 17.74 -16.65 6.79
N ALA A 246 17.87 -17.70 7.58
CA ALA A 246 18.13 -17.63 9.01
C ALA A 246 19.17 -18.66 9.43
N SER A 247 19.92 -18.36 10.48
CA SER A 247 20.81 -19.28 11.17
C SER A 247 20.58 -19.16 12.67
N GLY A 248 20.51 -20.28 13.39
CA GLY A 248 20.39 -20.29 14.86
C GLY A 248 19.07 -19.77 15.44
N ILE A 249 18.08 -19.41 14.61
CA ILE A 249 16.72 -19.02 15.01
C ILE A 249 15.68 -19.61 14.06
N ALA A 250 14.42 -19.69 14.50
CA ALA A 250 13.30 -19.92 13.60
C ALA A 250 13.14 -18.71 12.66
N ALA A 251 13.02 -18.98 11.36
CA ALA A 251 12.79 -17.95 10.35
C ALA A 251 11.31 -17.54 10.34
N PRO A 252 10.95 -16.29 10.71
CA PRO A 252 9.62 -15.78 10.36
C PRO A 252 9.52 -15.59 8.85
N ASP A 253 8.31 -15.48 8.30
CA ASP A 253 8.14 -15.15 6.88
C ASP A 253 8.61 -13.71 6.59
N ARG A 254 8.34 -12.80 7.54
CA ARG A 254 8.61 -11.37 7.41
C ARG A 254 8.94 -10.71 8.75
N VAL A 255 9.78 -9.68 8.72
CA VAL A 255 10.07 -8.76 9.82
C VAL A 255 9.75 -7.32 9.40
N ALA A 256 9.85 -6.36 10.32
CA ALA A 256 9.73 -4.95 9.95
C ALA A 256 10.83 -4.56 8.95
N ALA A 257 10.45 -3.82 7.90
CA ALA A 257 11.37 -3.35 6.86
C ALA A 257 12.58 -2.63 7.48
N PRO A 258 13.81 -3.14 7.30
CA PRO A 258 14.99 -2.53 7.91
C PRO A 258 15.39 -1.23 7.21
N SER A 259 16.11 -0.39 7.94
CA SER A 259 16.73 0.81 7.37
C SER A 259 18.05 1.08 8.05
N ALA A 260 19.01 1.67 7.31
CA ALA A 260 20.32 2.00 7.83
C ALA A 260 20.23 2.80 9.14
N GLY A 261 20.98 2.37 10.16
CA GLY A 261 21.09 3.08 11.44
C GLY A 261 19.83 3.03 12.33
N LYS A 262 18.76 2.34 11.94
CA LYS A 262 17.57 2.16 12.79
C LYS A 262 17.50 0.72 13.31
N PRO A 263 17.51 0.51 14.64
CA PRO A 263 17.33 -0.82 15.21
C PRO A 263 15.98 -1.44 14.83
N VAL A 264 15.99 -2.75 14.55
CA VAL A 264 14.80 -3.55 14.27
C VAL A 264 14.71 -4.66 15.30
N ILE A 265 13.50 -4.94 15.79
CA ILE A 265 13.25 -6.15 16.58
C ILE A 265 12.84 -7.30 15.69
N VAL A 266 13.55 -8.40 15.89
CA VAL A 266 13.30 -9.67 15.25
C VAL A 266 12.85 -10.67 16.32
N PRO A 267 11.65 -11.27 16.20
CA PRO A 267 11.22 -12.34 17.09
C PRO A 267 12.27 -13.47 17.14
N GLY A 268 12.65 -13.89 18.35
CA GLY A 268 13.67 -14.93 18.56
C GLY A 268 15.13 -14.46 18.49
N LEU A 269 15.39 -13.25 17.96
CA LEU A 269 16.74 -12.68 17.86
C LEU A 269 16.91 -11.41 18.72
N GLY A 270 15.83 -10.70 19.03
CA GLY A 270 15.87 -9.47 19.82
C GLY A 270 16.20 -8.23 18.97
N MET A 271 16.81 -7.22 19.59
CA MET A 271 17.15 -5.97 18.92
C MET A 271 18.40 -6.13 18.06
N CYS A 272 18.26 -5.82 16.77
CA CYS A 272 19.31 -5.96 15.77
C CYS A 272 19.57 -4.61 15.10
N LEU A 273 20.84 -4.32 14.82
CA LEU A 273 21.19 -3.22 13.93
C LEU A 273 21.36 -3.78 12.51
N PRO A 274 20.63 -3.27 11.50
CA PRO A 274 20.76 -3.76 10.14
C PRO A 274 22.12 -3.45 9.51
N GLU A 275 22.82 -4.50 9.07
CA GLU A 275 24.06 -4.43 8.30
C GLU A 275 23.74 -4.59 6.80
N PRO A 276 24.17 -3.68 5.90
CA PRO A 276 23.91 -3.82 4.47
C PRO A 276 24.52 -5.11 3.88
N LEU A 277 23.73 -5.85 3.09
CA LEU A 277 24.17 -7.05 2.38
C LEU A 277 23.59 -7.05 0.96
N GLY A 278 24.29 -6.42 0.02
CA GLY A 278 23.80 -6.26 -1.35
C GLY A 278 22.48 -5.49 -1.38
N ASP A 279 21.41 -6.14 -1.85
CA ASP A 279 20.06 -5.57 -1.98
C ASP A 279 19.17 -5.84 -0.74
N GLY A 280 19.80 -6.22 0.37
CA GLY A 280 19.11 -6.53 1.63
C GLY A 280 19.97 -6.25 2.85
N TRP A 281 19.61 -6.90 3.95
CA TRP A 281 20.14 -6.64 5.28
C TRP A 281 20.48 -7.93 6.01
N LEU A 282 21.61 -7.93 6.70
CA LEU A 282 21.96 -8.92 7.70
C LEU A 282 21.62 -8.36 9.08
N LEU A 283 20.85 -9.13 9.84
CA LEU A 283 20.42 -8.83 11.19
C LEU A 283 21.08 -9.84 12.12
N ARG A 284 21.89 -9.35 13.06
CA ARG A 284 22.53 -10.14 14.11
C ARG A 284 22.22 -9.53 15.46
N THR A 285 22.22 -10.37 16.49
CA THR A 285 22.27 -9.86 17.86
C THR A 285 23.53 -9.03 18.00
N GLY A 286 23.41 -7.77 18.38
CA GLY A 286 24.58 -6.96 18.69
C GLY A 286 25.34 -7.64 19.83
N VAL A 287 26.49 -8.27 19.54
CA VAL A 287 27.41 -8.74 20.57
C VAL A 287 27.97 -7.49 21.24
N GLY A 288 27.33 -7.04 22.33
CA GLY A 288 27.67 -5.81 23.03
C GLY A 288 27.12 -4.50 22.43
N GLY A 289 25.93 -4.51 21.82
CA GLY A 289 25.27 -3.26 21.35
C GLY A 289 24.93 -2.29 22.50
N PRO A 290 24.83 -0.97 22.22
CA PRO A 290 24.71 0.05 23.25
C PRO A 290 23.48 -0.23 24.11
N VAL A 291 23.69 -0.28 25.42
CA VAL A 291 22.60 -0.31 26.38
C VAL A 291 21.73 0.92 26.11
N ILE A 292 20.53 0.72 25.59
CA ILE A 292 19.57 1.81 25.47
C ILE A 292 19.16 2.14 26.90
N GLU A 293 19.55 3.31 27.38
CA GLU A 293 19.15 3.80 28.69
C GLU A 293 17.79 4.45 28.55
N LEU A 294 16.78 3.80 29.11
CA LEU A 294 15.42 4.31 29.15
C LEU A 294 15.19 4.95 30.53
N GLU A 295 15.18 6.28 30.56
CA GLU A 295 14.89 7.05 31.76
C GLU A 295 13.38 7.32 31.85
N LEU A 296 12.76 6.81 32.91
CA LEU A 296 11.36 7.02 33.26
C LEU A 296 11.28 8.08 34.36
N SER A 297 10.98 9.33 34.00
CA SER A 297 10.66 10.35 35.01
C SER A 297 9.18 10.26 35.34
N LEU A 298 8.84 9.71 36.51
CA LEU A 298 7.45 9.39 36.89
C LEU A 298 6.85 10.36 37.92
N GLY A 299 7.31 11.62 37.91
CA GLY A 299 6.78 12.72 38.71
C GLY A 299 5.44 13.29 38.21
N ALA A 300 5.16 14.55 38.52
CA ALA A 300 3.88 15.20 38.20
C ALA A 300 3.56 15.25 36.69
N SER A 301 4.58 15.31 35.84
CA SER A 301 4.48 15.24 34.38
C SER A 301 5.29 14.04 33.89
N PRO A 302 4.66 12.84 33.79
CA PRO A 302 5.40 11.64 33.50
C PRO A 302 5.92 11.65 32.06
N GLN A 303 7.19 11.30 31.89
CA GLN A 303 7.85 11.26 30.59
C GLN A 303 8.81 10.08 30.49
N VAL A 304 9.05 9.65 29.26
CA VAL A 304 10.07 8.66 28.93
C VAL A 304 11.12 9.32 28.05
N THR A 305 12.38 9.19 28.45
CA THR A 305 13.54 9.59 27.66
C THR A 305 14.29 8.33 27.27
N VAL A 306 14.56 8.17 25.99
CA VAL A 306 15.39 7.07 25.48
C VAL A 306 16.74 7.66 25.08
N ARG A 307 17.81 7.17 25.70
CA ARG A 307 19.20 7.55 25.43
C ARG A 307 19.97 6.37 24.83
N GLY A 308 20.73 6.66 23.78
CA GLY A 308 21.47 5.69 22.97
C GLY A 308 22.00 6.39 21.71
N ASP A 309 21.88 5.75 20.55
CA ASP A 309 22.28 6.38 19.26
C ASP A 309 21.33 7.51 18.81
N ALA A 310 20.11 7.57 19.35
CA ALA A 310 19.17 8.67 19.18
C ALA A 310 18.53 9.03 20.51
N ASN A 311 18.64 10.31 20.89
CA ASN A 311 18.09 10.84 22.13
C ASN A 311 16.73 11.49 21.87
N TRP A 312 15.68 10.96 22.48
CA TRP A 312 14.34 11.57 22.40
C TRP A 312 13.60 11.45 23.72
N THR A 313 12.73 12.43 24.00
CA THR A 313 11.89 12.49 25.21
C THR A 313 10.44 12.67 24.81
N ARG A 314 9.52 12.02 25.54
CA ARG A 314 8.09 12.11 25.26
C ARG A 314 7.26 12.05 26.54
N ALA A 315 6.19 12.84 26.58
CA ALA A 315 5.18 12.76 27.63
C ALA A 315 4.42 11.42 27.59
N LEU A 316 4.18 10.84 28.76
CA LEU A 316 3.39 9.64 28.97
C LEU A 316 1.98 9.99 29.46
N SER A 317 1.00 9.17 29.11
CA SER A 317 -0.28 9.21 29.82
C SER A 317 -0.09 8.63 31.22
N PRO A 318 -0.95 8.98 32.21
CA PRO A 318 -0.91 8.36 33.54
C PRO A 318 -0.94 6.84 33.47
N ARG A 319 -1.74 6.28 32.55
CA ARG A 319 -1.87 4.83 32.35
C ARG A 319 -0.59 4.20 31.79
N HIS A 320 0.04 4.83 30.80
CA HIS A 320 1.31 4.36 30.25
C HIS A 320 2.44 4.43 31.29
N ALA A 321 2.47 5.47 32.12
CA ALA A 321 3.42 5.60 33.22
C ALA A 321 3.27 4.47 34.25
N GLN A 322 2.04 4.12 34.62
CA GLN A 322 1.76 2.99 35.51
C GLN A 322 2.21 1.65 34.91
N ILE A 323 1.93 1.43 33.61
CA ILE A 323 2.38 0.22 32.90
C ILE A 323 3.90 0.12 32.93
N LEU A 324 4.63 1.17 32.52
CA LEU A 324 6.09 1.15 32.49
C LEU A 324 6.70 0.96 33.88
N ARG A 325 6.10 1.55 34.93
CA ARG A 325 6.49 1.32 36.32
C ARG A 325 6.31 -0.14 36.74
N ALA A 326 5.18 -0.75 36.39
CA ALA A 326 4.92 -2.16 36.67
C ALA A 326 5.94 -3.07 35.98
N LEU A 327 6.25 -2.80 34.71
CA LEU A 327 7.26 -3.55 33.96
C LEU A 327 8.67 -3.38 34.55
N ALA A 328 9.00 -2.17 35.04
CA ALA A 328 10.30 -1.90 35.66
C ALA A 328 10.47 -2.65 36.99
N ALA A 329 9.39 -2.81 37.77
CA ALA A 329 9.40 -3.54 39.03
C ALA A 329 9.54 -5.06 38.83
N VAL A 330 8.96 -5.61 37.76
CA VAL A 330 9.02 -7.05 37.45
C VAL A 330 10.34 -7.46 36.79
N GLY A 331 11.01 -6.52 36.10
CA GLY A 331 12.31 -6.75 35.47
C GLY A 331 12.24 -7.76 34.31
N SER A 332 13.30 -8.54 34.12
CA SER A 332 13.46 -9.46 32.99
C SER A 332 12.51 -10.67 33.00
N ALA A 333 11.93 -11.00 34.17
CA ALA A 333 10.94 -12.08 34.29
C ALA A 333 9.69 -11.78 33.46
N GLY A 334 9.32 -10.50 33.35
CA GLY A 334 8.11 -10.04 32.69
C GLY A 334 6.81 -10.48 33.36
N VAL A 335 5.70 -9.92 32.88
CA VAL A 335 4.35 -10.13 33.43
C VAL A 335 3.35 -10.38 32.29
N ASP A 336 2.34 -11.22 32.53
CA ASP A 336 1.28 -11.46 31.56
C ASP A 336 0.20 -10.36 31.63
N ALA A 337 -0.79 -10.43 30.73
CA ALA A 337 -1.85 -9.42 30.68
C ALA A 337 -2.72 -9.40 31.95
N ALA A 338 -2.92 -10.56 32.56
CA ALA A 338 -3.70 -10.69 33.80
C ALA A 338 -2.95 -10.12 35.00
N GLY A 339 -1.64 -10.34 35.11
CA GLY A 339 -0.80 -9.76 36.14
C GLY A 339 -0.66 -8.23 35.99
N LEU A 340 -0.58 -7.71 34.76
CA LEU A 340 -0.66 -6.25 34.55
C LEU A 340 -2.04 -5.69 34.94
N SER A 341 -3.11 -6.42 34.67
CA SER A 341 -4.46 -6.03 35.10
C SER A 341 -4.51 -5.87 36.62
N GLU A 342 -3.96 -6.85 37.34
CA GLU A 342 -3.95 -6.89 38.80
C GLU A 342 -3.20 -5.68 39.39
N VAL A 343 -2.07 -5.31 38.79
CA VAL A 343 -1.29 -4.14 39.20
C VAL A 343 -1.98 -2.81 38.86
N LEU A 344 -2.73 -2.72 37.75
CA LEU A 344 -3.29 -1.46 37.24
C LEU A 344 -4.71 -1.17 37.72
N PHE A 345 -5.50 -2.21 37.99
CA PHE A 345 -6.92 -2.14 38.30
C PHE A 345 -7.26 -2.83 39.63
N GLY A 346 -6.37 -3.65 40.20
CA GLY A 346 -6.60 -4.40 41.43
C GLY A 346 -7.26 -5.77 41.22
N ASP A 347 -7.52 -6.16 39.96
CA ASP A 347 -8.11 -7.44 39.59
C ASP A 347 -7.53 -7.99 38.28
N ARG A 348 -7.83 -9.25 37.94
CA ARG A 348 -7.32 -9.93 36.74
C ARG A 348 -8.26 -9.89 35.53
N GLU A 349 -9.30 -9.06 35.56
CA GLU A 349 -10.40 -9.10 34.57
C GLU A 349 -10.20 -8.15 33.39
N HIS A 350 -9.38 -7.10 33.53
CA HIS A 350 -9.22 -6.02 32.55
C HIS A 350 -8.19 -6.33 31.43
N VAL A 351 -8.04 -7.60 31.05
CA VAL A 351 -7.04 -8.08 30.07
C VAL A 351 -7.13 -7.38 28.70
N VAL A 352 -8.34 -7.12 28.20
CA VAL A 352 -8.53 -6.45 26.90
C VAL A 352 -8.05 -5.00 26.95
N ALA A 353 -8.36 -4.29 28.03
CA ALA A 353 -7.91 -2.91 28.23
C ALA A 353 -6.38 -2.83 28.34
N VAL A 354 -5.77 -3.75 29.09
CA VAL A 354 -4.31 -3.87 29.21
C VAL A 354 -3.67 -4.08 27.83
N ARG A 355 -4.16 -5.04 27.05
CA ARG A 355 -3.64 -5.30 25.69
C ARG A 355 -3.75 -4.07 24.79
N ALA A 356 -4.85 -3.33 24.86
CA ALA A 356 -5.07 -2.12 24.08
C ALA A 356 -4.13 -0.97 24.48
N GLU A 357 -3.87 -0.77 25.77
CA GLU A 357 -2.92 0.22 26.27
C GLU A 357 -1.48 -0.14 25.91
N VAL A 358 -1.07 -1.41 26.10
CA VAL A 358 0.27 -1.86 25.70
C VAL A 358 0.48 -1.77 24.19
N SER A 359 -0.54 -2.06 23.39
CA SER A 359 -0.49 -1.87 21.93
C SER A 359 -0.24 -0.40 21.56
N ARG A 360 -0.97 0.55 22.19
CA ARG A 360 -0.75 1.99 22.00
C ARG A 360 0.63 2.43 22.47
N LEU A 361 1.11 1.90 23.58
CA LEU A 361 2.44 2.19 24.11
C LEU A 361 3.54 1.72 23.14
N ARG A 362 3.37 0.53 22.54
CA ARG A 362 4.29 -0.04 21.54
C ARG A 362 4.33 0.72 20.22
N LYS A 363 3.24 1.40 19.82
CA LYS A 363 3.31 2.30 18.65
C LYS A 363 4.34 3.42 18.82
N HIS A 364 4.71 3.75 20.06
CA HIS A 364 5.58 4.88 20.38
C HIS A 364 6.94 4.45 20.92
N LEU A 365 6.99 3.43 21.78
CA LEU A 365 8.22 2.85 22.31
C LEU A 365 8.79 1.74 21.44
N GLY A 366 8.05 1.33 20.41
CA GLY A 366 8.47 0.37 19.41
C GLY A 366 8.99 -0.92 20.03
N ALA A 367 10.25 -1.19 19.71
CA ALA A 367 11.02 -2.35 20.11
C ALA A 367 11.31 -2.44 21.62
N VAL A 368 11.24 -1.34 22.36
CA VAL A 368 11.70 -1.33 23.76
C VAL A 368 10.86 -2.25 24.67
N LEU A 369 9.66 -2.65 24.24
CA LEU A 369 8.77 -3.53 24.99
C LEU A 369 8.51 -4.85 24.25
N GLN A 370 8.82 -5.96 24.90
CA GLN A 370 8.39 -7.31 24.52
C GLN A 370 6.99 -7.60 25.07
N THR A 371 6.27 -8.57 24.47
CA THR A 371 4.84 -8.80 24.78
C THR A 371 4.49 -10.22 25.21
N GLN A 372 5.47 -11.12 25.27
CA GLN A 372 5.29 -12.51 25.68
C GLN A 372 6.51 -13.01 26.47
N PRO A 373 6.55 -12.81 27.80
CA PRO A 373 5.69 -11.94 28.62
C PRO A 373 5.94 -10.44 28.38
N TYR A 374 5.10 -9.54 28.92
CA TYR A 374 5.35 -8.10 28.87
C TYR A 374 6.56 -7.75 29.73
N ARG A 375 7.59 -7.17 29.10
CA ARG A 375 8.83 -6.70 29.75
C ARG A 375 9.59 -5.74 28.86
N PHE A 376 10.60 -5.08 29.41
CA PHE A 376 11.58 -4.37 28.59
C PHE A 376 12.43 -5.37 27.80
N ALA A 377 12.80 -5.00 26.57
CA ALA A 377 13.63 -5.83 25.71
C ALA A 377 15.04 -6.00 26.28
N ASP A 378 15.66 -7.14 26.00
CA ASP A 378 17.06 -7.40 26.34
C ASP A 378 17.96 -6.32 25.70
N GLY A 379 18.86 -5.74 26.50
CA GLY A 379 19.69 -4.61 26.09
C GLY A 379 19.14 -3.22 26.43
N VAL A 380 17.98 -3.13 27.09
CA VAL A 380 17.44 -1.86 27.63
C VAL A 380 17.74 -1.77 29.13
N ARG A 381 18.46 -0.72 29.56
CA ARG A 381 18.63 -0.39 30.98
C ARG A 381 17.61 0.65 31.36
N VAL A 382 16.72 0.29 32.28
CA VAL A 382 15.69 1.21 32.75
C VAL A 382 16.17 1.90 34.01
N VAL A 383 16.13 3.23 33.99
CA VAL A 383 16.36 4.08 35.16
C VAL A 383 15.06 4.77 35.49
N VAL A 384 14.59 4.65 36.72
CA VAL A 384 13.34 5.29 37.17
C VAL A 384 13.71 6.46 38.07
N THR A 385 13.27 7.67 37.69
CA THR A 385 13.50 8.94 38.41
C THR A 385 12.23 9.57 38.93
#